data_AF-A0A0G0CHM2-F1
#
_entry.id   AF-A0A0G0CHM2-F1
#
_cell.length_a   1.000
_cell.length_b   1.000
_cell.length_c   1.000
_cell.angle_alpha   90.00
_cell.angle_beta   90.00
_cell.angle_gamma   90.00
#
_symmetry.space_group_name_H-M   'P 1'
#
loop_
_entity.id
_entity.type
_entity.pdbx_description
1 polymer ?
#
loop_
_entity_poly.entity_id
_entity_poly.type
_entity_poly.pdbx_seq_one_letter_code
_entity_poly.pdbx_strand_id
1 'polypeptide(L)'
;MKNEGIIERSIQIAISAILFLGAFFWVSGIWQVGLLIGAMAIGVFAIIGFCPLYVLIGKESLYSVKKITKGKFLFLFVYTFILLSAGAYGSVFLTKKIFVEDFNAMNKDYKQTLFETGQGKRMESKENYDKLVVSYAIFENKYLVYHPYSLRGDVSFDADLKKIEEIILGAKDGVYNGDLKAMHLEFEKVRPITQDILKRNGFSMLAITLVDFHDSMEKVLDGANAKDAAKVIATYDEANNKLLAVEQEANDVEIQVIRKNLDEILQLAKDGKSDQLPTMAGELKKNFVKVYLIRG
;
A
#
# COMPACT_ATOMS: atom_id res chain seq x y z
N MET A 1 37.42 21.84 -14.90
CA MET A 1 36.88 20.96 -15.96
C MET A 1 35.39 21.20 -16.09
N LYS A 2 34.91 21.79 -17.18
CA LYS A 2 33.48 22.10 -17.37
C LYS A 2 32.82 21.08 -18.30
N ASN A 3 31.63 20.65 -17.90
CA ASN A 3 30.73 19.72 -18.57
C ASN A 3 29.74 20.53 -19.42
N GLU A 4 29.90 20.46 -20.74
CA GLU A 4 29.29 21.43 -21.67
C GLU A 4 28.17 20.85 -22.53
N GLY A 5 27.99 19.53 -22.50
CA GLY A 5 26.90 18.87 -23.21
C GLY A 5 25.58 18.98 -22.46
N ILE A 6 24.50 19.10 -23.23
CA ILE A 6 23.13 19.09 -22.70
C ILE A 6 22.79 17.71 -22.11
N ILE A 7 23.36 16.64 -22.67
CA ILE A 7 23.09 15.26 -22.30
C ILE A 7 23.56 14.99 -20.87
N GLU A 8 24.79 15.34 -20.54
CA GLU A 8 25.37 15.08 -19.24
C GLU A 8 24.68 15.91 -18.14
N ARG A 9 24.31 17.15 -18.45
CA ARG A 9 23.51 17.98 -17.53
C ARG A 9 22.13 17.38 -17.29
N SER A 10 21.47 16.86 -18.33
CA SER A 10 20.19 16.15 -18.19
C SER A 10 20.34 14.90 -17.32
N ILE A 11 21.42 14.12 -17.48
CA ILE A 11 21.68 12.93 -16.65
C ILE A 11 21.87 13.33 -15.18
N GLN A 12 22.68 14.35 -14.91
CA GLN A 12 22.89 14.85 -13.55
C GLN A 12 21.60 15.37 -12.92
N ILE A 13 20.79 16.11 -13.67
CA ILE A 13 19.45 16.53 -13.25
C ILE A 13 18.57 15.33 -12.92
N ALA A 14 18.56 14.30 -13.77
CA ALA A 14 17.75 13.10 -13.53
C ALA A 14 18.19 12.39 -12.23
N ILE A 15 19.49 12.20 -12.02
CA ILE A 15 20.01 11.61 -10.78
C ILE A 15 19.65 12.49 -9.58
N SER A 16 19.85 13.81 -9.68
CA SER A 16 19.49 14.76 -8.63
C SER A 16 17.99 14.69 -8.28
N ALA A 17 17.12 14.60 -9.29
CA ALA A 17 15.68 14.48 -9.11
C ALA A 17 15.30 13.15 -8.45
N ILE A 18 15.91 12.03 -8.88
CA ILE A 18 15.69 10.71 -8.28
C ILE A 18 16.09 10.70 -6.80
N LEU A 19 17.28 11.23 -6.47
CA LEU A 19 17.75 11.32 -5.08
C LEU A 19 16.83 12.21 -4.24
N PHE A 20 16.41 13.36 -4.78
CA PHE A 20 15.48 14.26 -4.10
C PHE A 20 14.13 13.58 -3.83
N LEU A 21 13.53 12.96 -4.85
CA LEU A 21 12.27 12.24 -4.72
C LEU A 21 12.38 11.06 -3.75
N GLY A 22 13.46 10.29 -3.84
CA GLY A 22 13.79 9.23 -2.89
C GLY A 22 13.84 9.75 -1.45
N ALA A 23 14.59 10.82 -1.22
CA ALA A 23 14.69 11.45 0.10
C ALA A 23 13.35 11.99 0.60
N PHE A 24 12.58 12.63 -0.28
CA PHE A 24 11.37 13.32 0.12
C PHE A 24 10.21 12.36 0.35
N PHE A 25 10.10 11.28 -0.42
CA PHE A 25 8.94 10.39 -0.38
C PHE A 25 9.21 9.02 0.23
N TRP A 26 10.42 8.46 0.16
CA TRP A 26 10.63 7.02 0.35
C TRP A 26 11.46 6.62 1.57
N VAL A 27 12.23 7.56 2.14
CA VAL A 27 13.10 7.29 3.28
C VAL A 27 12.93 8.34 4.36
N SER A 28 13.36 8.00 5.58
CA SER A 28 13.45 8.91 6.71
C SER A 28 14.81 8.83 7.41
N GLY A 29 15.03 9.70 8.39
CA GLY A 29 16.23 9.70 9.23
C GLY A 29 17.52 10.07 8.48
N ILE A 30 18.63 9.42 8.84
CA ILE A 30 19.96 9.78 8.31
C ILE A 30 20.08 9.54 6.79
N TRP A 31 19.40 8.54 6.26
CA TRP A 31 19.38 8.23 4.83
C TRP A 31 18.71 9.35 4.02
N GLN A 32 17.63 9.93 4.55
CA GLN A 32 16.98 11.10 3.94
C GLN A 32 17.95 12.28 3.83
N VAL A 33 18.70 12.57 4.90
CA VAL A 33 19.70 13.66 4.90
C VAL A 33 20.79 13.39 3.86
N GLY A 34 21.32 12.16 3.81
CA GLY A 34 22.34 11.76 2.84
C GLY A 34 21.86 11.92 1.39
N LEU A 35 20.63 11.48 1.08
CA LEU A 35 20.05 11.62 -0.24
C LEU A 35 19.79 13.09 -0.61
N LEU A 36 19.34 13.93 0.32
CA LEU A 36 19.15 15.37 0.08
C LEU A 36 20.48 16.08 -0.22
N ILE A 37 21.53 15.79 0.54
CA ILE A 37 22.88 16.34 0.30
C ILE A 37 23.37 15.89 -1.08
N GLY A 38 23.24 14.61 -1.40
CA GLY A 38 23.60 14.07 -2.72
C GLY A 38 22.82 14.73 -3.86
N ALA A 39 21.52 14.91 -3.69
CA ALA A 39 20.66 15.60 -4.65
C ALA A 39 21.14 17.04 -4.89
N MET A 40 21.38 17.81 -3.81
CA MET A 40 21.85 19.19 -3.92
C MET A 40 23.23 19.28 -4.59
N ALA A 41 24.19 18.43 -4.19
CA ALA A 41 25.53 18.44 -4.76
C ALA A 41 25.51 18.16 -6.28
N ILE A 42 24.79 17.12 -6.70
CA ILE A 42 24.68 16.74 -8.12
C ILE A 42 23.90 17.80 -8.91
N GLY A 43 22.84 18.39 -8.33
CA GLY A 43 22.11 19.49 -8.93
C GLY A 43 23.00 20.71 -9.18
N VAL A 44 23.83 21.09 -8.20
CA VAL A 44 24.81 22.17 -8.34
C VAL A 44 25.81 21.85 -9.47
N PHE A 45 26.30 20.62 -9.55
CA PHE A 45 27.18 20.18 -10.65
C PHE A 45 26.51 20.33 -12.03
N ALA A 46 25.23 20.00 -12.14
CA ALA A 46 24.47 20.19 -13.37
C ALA A 46 24.31 21.67 -13.75
N ILE A 47 24.15 22.57 -12.76
CA ILE A 47 24.02 24.02 -12.98
C ILE A 47 25.33 24.64 -13.42
N ILE A 48 26.43 24.39 -12.69
CA ILE A 48 27.74 24.96 -13.01
C ILE A 48 28.37 24.29 -14.25
N GLY A 49 27.84 23.14 -14.67
CA GLY A 49 28.41 22.32 -15.72
C GLY A 49 29.73 21.75 -15.26
N PHE A 50 29.71 20.94 -14.22
CA PHE A 50 30.85 20.17 -13.76
C PHE A 50 30.43 18.70 -13.74
N CYS A 51 31.30 17.78 -14.14
CA CYS A 51 31.02 16.35 -13.99
C CYS A 51 32.21 15.64 -13.34
N PRO A 52 32.02 15.09 -12.13
CA PRO A 52 33.11 14.45 -11.38
C PRO A 52 33.65 13.19 -12.07
N LEU A 53 32.86 12.51 -12.92
CA LEU A 53 33.33 11.36 -13.69
C LEU A 53 34.47 11.72 -14.65
N TYR A 54 34.47 12.94 -15.21
CA TYR A 54 35.58 13.38 -16.06
C TYR A 54 36.89 13.54 -15.28
N VAL A 55 36.81 13.94 -14.00
CA VAL A 55 37.97 14.04 -13.11
C VAL A 55 38.54 12.64 -12.84
N LEU A 56 37.67 11.68 -12.55
CA LEU A 56 38.07 10.30 -12.27
C LEU A 56 38.66 9.57 -13.49
N ILE A 57 38.17 9.87 -14.70
CA ILE A 57 38.62 9.23 -15.94
C ILE A 57 39.86 9.93 -16.54
N GLY A 58 40.32 11.04 -15.95
CA GLY A 58 41.52 11.76 -16.41
C GLY A 58 41.38 12.37 -17.81
N LYS A 59 40.15 12.56 -18.31
CA LYS A 59 39.91 13.22 -19.61
C LYS A 59 40.04 14.73 -19.43
N GLU A 60 41.17 15.29 -19.83
CA GLU A 60 41.29 16.72 -20.11
C GLU A 60 40.43 17.05 -21.34
N SER A 61 39.32 17.75 -21.12
CA SER A 61 38.45 18.21 -22.21
C SER A 61 39.14 19.35 -22.96
N LEU A 62 39.52 19.09 -24.22
CA LEU A 62 40.01 20.07 -25.21
C LEU A 62 38.90 20.97 -25.80
N TYR A 63 37.69 21.00 -25.23
CA TYR A 63 36.54 21.68 -25.84
C TYR A 63 36.26 23.08 -25.28
N SER A 64 36.01 24.02 -26.20
CA SER A 64 35.72 25.43 -25.91
C SER A 64 34.36 25.64 -25.28
N VAL A 65 34.32 26.48 -24.23
CA VAL A 65 33.12 26.94 -23.51
C VAL A 65 32.04 27.49 -24.44
N LYS A 66 31.12 26.63 -24.89
CA LYS A 66 29.90 27.12 -25.54
C LYS A 66 28.89 27.53 -24.47
N LYS A 67 28.67 28.85 -24.35
CA LYS A 67 27.61 29.43 -23.52
C LYS A 67 26.29 28.71 -23.78
N ILE A 68 25.63 28.24 -22.72
CA ILE A 68 24.28 27.67 -22.83
C ILE A 68 23.35 28.71 -23.43
N THR A 69 22.62 28.33 -24.48
CA THR A 69 21.59 29.18 -25.07
C THR A 69 20.37 29.22 -24.16
N LYS A 70 19.62 30.32 -24.20
CA LYS A 70 18.37 30.45 -23.42
C LYS A 70 17.41 29.27 -23.64
N GLY A 71 17.32 28.76 -24.88
CA GLY A 71 16.49 27.59 -25.21
C GLY A 71 16.93 26.29 -24.52
N LYS A 72 18.25 26.04 -24.42
CA LYS A 72 18.77 24.87 -23.69
C LYS A 72 18.55 24.97 -22.19
N PHE A 73 18.66 26.17 -21.62
CA PHE A 73 18.33 26.41 -20.21
C PHE A 73 16.84 26.18 -19.95
N LEU A 74 15.96 26.71 -20.81
CA LEU A 74 14.52 26.48 -20.73
C LEU A 74 14.18 24.99 -20.83
N PHE A 75 14.83 24.25 -21.74
CA PHE A 75 14.67 22.80 -21.84
C PHE A 75 15.03 22.09 -20.53
N LEU A 76 16.18 22.37 -19.93
CA LEU A 76 16.59 21.73 -18.66
C LEU A 76 15.62 22.06 -17.52
N PHE A 77 15.11 23.29 -17.48
CA PHE A 77 14.11 23.70 -16.50
C PHE A 77 12.81 22.91 -16.66
N VAL A 78 12.26 22.86 -17.88
CA VAL A 78 11.03 22.10 -18.20
C VAL A 78 11.23 20.61 -17.93
N TYR A 79 12.38 20.05 -18.33
CA TYR A 79 12.74 18.66 -18.08
C TYR A 79 12.77 18.33 -16.58
N THR A 80 13.42 19.17 -15.77
CA THR A 80 13.45 19.02 -14.31
C THR A 80 12.04 19.08 -13.72
N PHE A 81 11.24 20.06 -14.15
CA PHE A 81 9.87 20.22 -13.68
C PHE A 81 9.00 19.00 -13.97
N ILE A 82 9.09 18.44 -15.19
CA ILE A 82 8.37 17.22 -15.58
C ILE A 82 8.80 16.03 -14.72
N LEU A 83 10.12 15.82 -14.54
CA LEU A 83 10.63 14.73 -13.73
C LEU A 83 10.14 14.81 -12.28
N LEU A 84 10.22 15.99 -11.66
CA LEU A 84 9.78 16.18 -10.28
C LEU A 84 8.27 16.01 -10.15
N SER A 85 7.48 16.54 -11.09
CA SER A 85 6.01 16.46 -11.03
C SER A 85 5.52 15.02 -11.22
N ALA A 86 6.00 14.33 -12.27
CA ALA A 86 5.63 12.94 -12.54
C ALA A 86 6.14 12.01 -11.43
N GLY A 87 7.38 12.21 -10.98
CA GLY A 87 7.98 11.43 -9.91
C GLY A 87 7.31 11.64 -8.55
N ALA A 88 6.89 12.87 -8.23
CA ALA A 88 6.12 13.15 -7.02
C ALA A 88 4.75 12.47 -7.07
N TYR A 89 4.01 12.61 -8.18
CA TYR A 89 2.71 11.95 -8.35
C TYR A 89 2.84 10.42 -8.20
N GLY A 90 3.79 9.81 -8.91
CA GLY A 90 4.05 8.37 -8.81
C GLY A 90 4.48 7.94 -7.40
N SER A 91 5.30 8.74 -6.72
CA SER A 91 5.76 8.44 -5.36
C SER A 91 4.61 8.53 -4.33
N VAL A 92 3.74 9.53 -4.43
CA VAL A 92 2.55 9.63 -3.57
C VAL A 92 1.65 8.41 -3.75
N PHE A 93 1.38 8.03 -5.00
CA PHE A 93 0.56 6.87 -5.31
C PHE A 93 1.15 5.57 -4.74
N LEU A 94 2.42 5.29 -5.03
CA LEU A 94 3.07 4.05 -4.61
C LEU A 94 3.25 3.96 -3.09
N THR A 95 3.61 5.06 -2.42
CA THR A 95 3.78 5.05 -0.96
C THR A 95 2.45 4.89 -0.22
N LYS A 96 1.34 5.44 -0.76
CA LYS A 96 -0.01 5.12 -0.27
C LYS A 96 -0.34 3.64 -0.44
N LYS A 97 -0.07 3.09 -1.62
CA LYS A 97 -0.34 1.68 -1.93
C LYS A 97 0.40 0.75 -0.96
N ILE A 98 1.70 0.97 -0.77
CA ILE A 98 2.52 0.19 0.18
C ILE A 98 1.94 0.28 1.59
N PHE A 99 1.52 1.47 2.04
CA PHE A 99 0.87 1.62 3.34
C PHE A 99 -0.40 0.78 3.47
N VAL A 100 -1.26 0.77 2.45
CA VAL A 100 -2.48 -0.05 2.45
C VAL A 100 -2.15 -1.53 2.47
N GLU A 101 -1.15 -1.98 1.71
CA GLU A 101 -0.69 -3.37 1.71
C GLU A 101 -0.16 -3.79 3.09
N ASP A 102 0.70 -2.99 3.71
CA ASP A 102 1.23 -3.24 5.05
C ASP A 102 0.13 -3.20 6.13
N PHE A 103 -0.81 -2.25 6.02
CA PHE A 103 -1.96 -2.17 6.89
C PHE A 103 -2.80 -3.43 6.78
N ASN A 104 -3.11 -3.92 5.57
CA ASN A 104 -3.92 -5.11 5.38
C ASN A 104 -3.22 -6.38 5.87
N ALA A 105 -1.90 -6.48 5.68
CA ALA A 105 -1.12 -7.59 6.21
C ALA A 105 -1.22 -7.68 7.74
N MET A 106 -1.10 -6.56 8.46
CA MET A 106 -1.30 -6.50 9.92
C MET A 106 -2.79 -6.73 10.29
N ASN A 107 -3.71 -6.09 9.56
CA ASN A 107 -5.14 -6.10 9.84
C ASN A 107 -5.74 -7.52 9.71
N LYS A 108 -5.10 -8.41 8.95
CA LYS A 108 -5.43 -9.83 8.89
C LYS A 108 -5.37 -10.49 10.28
N ASP A 109 -4.25 -10.34 10.99
CA ASP A 109 -4.07 -10.94 12.33
C ASP A 109 -5.03 -10.30 13.34
N TYR A 110 -5.27 -9.00 13.21
CA TYR A 110 -6.28 -8.29 14.02
C TYR A 110 -7.68 -8.87 13.82
N LYS A 111 -8.12 -9.04 12.57
CA LYS A 111 -9.44 -9.61 12.26
C LYS A 111 -9.57 -11.04 12.73
N GLN A 112 -8.52 -11.85 12.59
CA GLN A 112 -8.55 -13.24 13.05
C GLN A 112 -8.68 -13.31 14.56
N THR A 113 -7.90 -12.50 15.29
CA THR A 113 -7.98 -12.38 16.76
C THR A 113 -9.38 -11.92 17.19
N LEU A 114 -9.91 -10.89 16.53
CA LEU A 114 -11.25 -10.36 16.79
C LEU A 114 -12.34 -11.41 16.54
N PHE A 115 -12.24 -12.18 15.45
CA PHE A 115 -13.20 -13.24 15.13
C PHE A 115 -13.18 -14.35 16.16
N GLU A 116 -12.02 -14.88 16.51
CA GLU A 116 -11.88 -16.03 17.41
C GLU A 116 -12.23 -15.71 18.86
N THR A 117 -11.90 -14.51 19.32
CA THR A 117 -12.35 -14.01 20.63
C THR A 117 -13.87 -13.92 20.69
N GLY A 118 -14.51 -13.47 19.60
CA GLY A 118 -15.97 -13.47 19.45
C GLY A 118 -16.59 -14.88 19.44
N GLN A 119 -15.87 -15.87 18.92
CA GLN A 119 -16.29 -17.29 18.92
C GLN A 119 -15.99 -18.02 20.25
N GLY A 120 -15.27 -17.38 21.20
CA GLY A 120 -14.85 -18.02 22.45
C GLY A 120 -13.77 -19.09 22.28
N LYS A 121 -13.07 -19.11 21.14
CA LYS A 121 -12.04 -20.10 20.80
C LYS A 121 -10.70 -19.73 21.42
N ARG A 122 -10.45 -20.19 22.65
CA ARG A 122 -9.32 -19.73 23.48
C ARG A 122 -7.94 -20.01 22.88
N MET A 123 -7.69 -21.23 22.40
CA MET A 123 -6.35 -21.61 21.93
C MET A 123 -5.98 -20.83 20.68
N GLU A 124 -6.93 -20.74 19.75
CA GLU A 124 -6.80 -19.98 18.52
C GLU A 124 -6.66 -18.49 18.81
N SER A 125 -7.48 -17.95 19.72
CA SER A 125 -7.39 -16.54 20.13
C SER A 125 -6.00 -16.20 20.67
N LYS A 126 -5.36 -17.09 21.45
CA LYS A 126 -3.99 -16.90 21.95
C LYS A 126 -2.99 -16.88 20.80
N GLU A 127 -3.07 -17.86 19.91
CA GLU A 127 -2.15 -17.98 18.77
C GLU A 127 -2.23 -16.76 17.84
N ASN A 128 -3.44 -16.30 17.51
CA ASN A 128 -3.61 -15.14 16.64
C ASN A 128 -3.32 -13.82 17.36
N TYR A 129 -3.58 -13.73 18.66
CA TYR A 129 -3.15 -12.60 19.46
C TYR A 129 -1.63 -12.43 19.46
N ASP A 130 -0.88 -13.51 19.64
CA ASP A 130 0.59 -13.45 19.62
C ASP A 130 1.10 -12.97 18.24
N LYS A 131 0.46 -13.40 17.14
CA LYS A 131 0.75 -12.90 15.79
C LYS A 131 0.42 -11.41 15.66
N LEU A 132 -0.75 -10.98 16.15
CA LEU A 132 -1.19 -9.59 16.15
C LEU A 132 -0.22 -8.68 16.90
N VAL A 133 0.24 -9.07 18.09
CA VAL A 133 1.22 -8.29 18.85
C VAL A 133 2.49 -8.04 18.02
N VAL A 134 2.99 -9.08 17.34
CA VAL A 134 4.20 -8.97 16.51
C VAL A 134 3.94 -8.16 15.24
N SER A 135 2.89 -8.47 14.48
CA SER A 135 2.59 -7.79 13.21
C SER A 135 2.22 -6.33 13.40
N TYR A 136 1.50 -6.01 14.49
CA TYR A 136 1.20 -4.63 14.86
C TYR A 136 2.47 -3.87 15.26
N ALA A 137 3.35 -4.45 16.10
CA ALA A 137 4.60 -3.80 16.47
C ALA A 137 5.50 -3.52 15.25
N ILE A 138 5.54 -4.42 14.26
CA ILE A 138 6.28 -4.19 13.01
C ILE A 138 5.67 -3.02 12.22
N PHE A 139 4.34 -3.03 12.06
CA PHE A 139 3.61 -1.97 11.36
C PHE A 139 3.82 -0.61 12.04
N GLU A 140 3.59 -0.55 13.35
CA GLU A 140 3.72 0.67 14.14
C GLU A 140 5.15 1.22 14.08
N ASN A 141 6.16 0.41 14.38
CA ASN A 141 7.56 0.88 14.36
C ASN A 141 7.97 1.43 13.00
N LYS A 142 7.51 0.81 11.91
CA LYS A 142 7.77 1.31 10.55
C LYS A 142 7.16 2.71 10.37
N TYR A 143 5.91 2.90 10.78
CA TYR A 143 5.17 4.13 10.49
C TYR A 143 5.32 5.25 11.50
N LEU A 144 5.83 4.97 12.71
CA LEU A 144 6.35 6.00 13.62
C LEU A 144 7.69 6.57 13.15
N VAL A 145 8.49 5.78 12.43
CA VAL A 145 9.80 6.21 11.91
C VAL A 145 9.68 6.82 10.51
N TYR A 146 8.75 6.33 9.69
CA TYR A 146 8.56 6.77 8.31
C TYR A 146 7.08 7.08 8.04
N HIS A 147 6.78 8.34 7.74
CA HIS A 147 5.46 8.77 7.30
C HIS A 147 5.41 8.92 5.78
N PRO A 148 4.59 8.09 5.09
CA PRO A 148 4.19 8.36 3.71
C PRO A 148 3.68 9.79 3.57
N TYR A 149 3.87 10.39 2.41
CA TYR A 149 3.51 11.80 2.19
C TYR A 149 2.07 12.13 2.60
N SER A 150 1.15 11.18 2.39
CA SER A 150 -0.27 11.35 2.72
C SER A 150 -0.60 11.32 4.20
N LEU A 151 0.32 10.81 5.03
CA LEU A 151 0.19 10.74 6.50
C LEU A 151 1.07 11.78 7.20
N ARG A 152 2.06 12.36 6.51
CA ARG A 152 3.04 13.28 7.10
C ARG A 152 2.44 14.54 7.72
N GLY A 153 1.26 14.97 7.25
CA GLY A 153 0.55 16.14 7.77
C GLY A 153 -0.41 15.82 8.92
N ASP A 154 -0.59 14.55 9.27
CA ASP A 154 -1.55 14.11 10.27
C ASP A 154 -0.94 14.13 11.67
N VAL A 155 -1.30 15.14 12.45
CA VAL A 155 -0.82 15.34 13.82
C VAL A 155 -1.33 14.30 14.81
N SER A 156 -2.41 13.59 14.48
CA SER A 156 -3.01 12.58 15.36
C SER A 156 -2.49 11.17 15.06
N PHE A 157 -1.82 10.97 13.93
CA PHE A 157 -1.45 9.64 13.44
C PHE A 157 -0.64 8.82 14.46
N ASP A 158 0.45 9.38 14.98
CA ASP A 158 1.31 8.69 15.94
C ASP A 158 0.57 8.34 17.24
N ALA A 159 -0.27 9.26 17.72
CA ALA A 159 -1.08 9.05 18.92
C ALA A 159 -2.14 7.96 18.71
N ASP A 160 -2.74 7.89 17.52
CA ASP A 160 -3.70 6.86 17.18
C ASP A 160 -3.05 5.48 17.06
N LEU A 161 -1.83 5.39 16.51
CA LEU A 161 -1.07 4.14 16.51
C LEU A 161 -0.79 3.68 17.95
N LYS A 162 -0.30 4.58 18.79
CA LYS A 162 -0.04 4.28 20.20
C LYS A 162 -1.30 3.83 20.95
N LYS A 163 -2.44 4.46 20.67
CA LYS A 163 -3.73 4.07 21.25
C LYS A 163 -4.17 2.66 20.82
N ILE A 164 -3.91 2.27 19.58
CA ILE A 164 -4.18 0.90 19.12
C ILE A 164 -3.22 -0.08 19.80
N GLU A 165 -1.93 0.26 19.93
CA GLU A 165 -0.94 -0.53 20.69
C GLU A 165 -1.44 -0.80 22.12
N GLU A 166 -1.89 0.25 22.82
CA GLU A 166 -2.42 0.17 24.19
C GLU A 166 -3.61 -0.78 24.30
N ILE A 167 -4.56 -0.73 23.34
CA ILE A 167 -5.70 -1.65 23.29
C ILE A 167 -5.22 -3.09 23.11
N ILE A 168 -4.32 -3.32 22.16
CA ILE A 168 -3.80 -4.66 21.87
C ILE A 168 -3.07 -5.23 23.09
N LEU A 169 -2.09 -4.50 23.62
CA LEU A 169 -1.28 -4.98 24.74
C LEU A 169 -2.10 -5.11 26.04
N GLY A 170 -3.08 -4.22 26.25
CA GLY A 170 -3.99 -4.27 27.39
C GLY A 170 -4.92 -5.49 27.38
N ALA A 171 -5.18 -6.07 26.21
CA ALA A 171 -6.04 -7.25 26.08
C ALA A 171 -5.37 -8.58 26.46
N LYS A 172 -4.03 -8.59 26.67
CA LYS A 172 -3.23 -9.80 26.88
C LYS A 172 -3.82 -10.77 27.90
N ASP A 173 -4.04 -10.31 29.13
CA ASP A 173 -4.48 -11.18 30.22
C ASP A 173 -5.90 -11.71 29.99
N GLY A 174 -6.76 -10.88 29.38
CA GLY A 174 -8.12 -11.27 29.00
C GLY A 174 -8.12 -12.37 27.93
N VAL A 175 -7.26 -12.23 26.91
CA VAL A 175 -7.11 -13.26 25.86
C VAL A 175 -6.56 -14.55 26.45
N TYR A 176 -5.55 -14.45 27.32
CA TYR A 176 -4.88 -15.63 27.84
C TYR A 176 -5.70 -16.39 28.88
N ASN A 177 -6.29 -15.67 29.83
CA ASN A 177 -6.89 -16.25 31.03
C ASN A 177 -8.27 -15.67 31.39
N GLY A 178 -8.60 -14.46 30.93
CA GLY A 178 -9.85 -13.76 31.28
C GLY A 178 -11.02 -13.99 30.31
N ASP A 179 -11.96 -13.05 30.24
CA ASP A 179 -13.17 -13.15 29.41
C ASP A 179 -12.91 -12.78 27.94
N LEU A 180 -13.04 -13.75 27.03
CA LEU A 180 -12.86 -13.55 25.59
C LEU A 180 -13.93 -12.64 24.97
N LYS A 181 -15.16 -12.64 25.49
CA LYS A 181 -16.21 -11.75 24.98
C LYS A 181 -15.89 -10.30 25.33
N ALA A 182 -15.41 -10.05 26.55
CA ALA A 182 -14.93 -8.72 26.93
C ALA A 182 -13.77 -8.29 26.03
N MET A 183 -12.81 -9.17 25.73
CA MET A 183 -11.69 -8.84 24.85
C MET A 183 -12.11 -8.62 23.39
N HIS A 184 -13.09 -9.35 22.89
CA HIS A 184 -13.68 -9.08 21.58
C HIS A 184 -14.20 -7.64 21.50
N LEU A 185 -14.93 -7.19 22.53
CA LEU A 185 -15.45 -5.81 22.60
C LEU A 185 -14.34 -4.76 22.74
N GLU A 186 -13.24 -5.08 23.42
CA GLU A 186 -12.06 -4.21 23.46
C GLU A 186 -11.40 -4.09 22.08
N PHE A 187 -11.19 -5.22 21.39
CA PHE A 187 -10.61 -5.20 20.04
C PHE A 187 -11.49 -4.45 19.04
N GLU A 188 -12.82 -4.51 19.13
CA GLU A 188 -13.75 -3.73 18.29
C GLU A 188 -13.44 -2.21 18.29
N LYS A 189 -12.85 -1.68 19.36
CA LYS A 189 -12.47 -0.26 19.47
C LYS A 189 -11.34 0.15 18.52
N VAL A 190 -10.55 -0.79 18.00
CA VAL A 190 -9.49 -0.52 17.00
C VAL A 190 -10.08 -0.14 15.65
N ARG A 191 -11.23 -0.71 15.28
CA ARG A 191 -11.88 -0.47 13.98
C ARG A 191 -12.18 1.02 13.72
N PRO A 192 -12.86 1.77 14.60
CA PRO A 192 -13.14 3.18 14.34
C PRO A 192 -11.86 4.03 14.25
N ILE A 193 -10.80 3.69 14.98
CA ILE A 193 -9.51 4.42 14.92
C ILE A 193 -8.86 4.22 13.55
N THR A 194 -8.74 2.97 13.11
CA THR A 194 -8.14 2.65 11.80
C THR A 194 -8.94 3.24 10.64
N GLN A 195 -10.28 3.19 10.72
CA GLN A 195 -11.14 3.84 9.73
C GLN A 195 -10.97 5.36 9.69
N ASP A 196 -10.84 6.01 10.84
CA ASP A 196 -10.63 7.46 10.92
C ASP A 196 -9.28 7.87 10.32
N ILE A 197 -8.20 7.14 10.65
CA ILE A 197 -6.87 7.32 10.04
C ILE A 197 -6.99 7.29 8.51
N LEU A 198 -7.62 6.25 7.97
CA LEU A 198 -7.70 6.05 6.53
C LEU A 198 -8.53 7.16 5.86
N LYS A 199 -9.69 7.51 6.43
CA LYS A 199 -10.58 8.54 5.88
C LYS A 199 -9.95 9.93 5.88
N ARG A 200 -9.42 10.38 7.02
CA ARG A 200 -8.90 11.76 7.14
C ARG A 200 -7.63 12.01 6.32
N ASN A 201 -6.92 10.94 5.97
CA ASN A 201 -5.73 11.00 5.12
C ASN A 201 -6.01 10.69 3.63
N GLY A 202 -7.29 10.63 3.25
CA GLY A 202 -7.72 10.46 1.86
C GLY A 202 -7.29 9.13 1.27
N PHE A 203 -7.28 8.06 2.07
CA PHE A 203 -7.22 6.70 1.56
C PHE A 203 -8.59 6.31 1.02
N SER A 204 -8.58 5.56 -0.08
CA SER A 204 -9.81 5.06 -0.69
C SER A 204 -10.38 3.96 0.20
N MET A 205 -11.54 4.21 0.83
CA MET A 205 -12.27 3.18 1.57
C MET A 205 -12.64 2.00 0.67
N LEU A 206 -12.89 2.27 -0.61
CA LEU A 206 -13.05 1.25 -1.65
C LEU A 206 -11.80 0.37 -1.79
N ALA A 207 -10.59 0.93 -1.76
CA ALA A 207 -9.36 0.13 -1.83
C ALA A 207 -9.24 -0.83 -0.64
N ILE A 208 -9.59 -0.35 0.55
CA ILE A 208 -9.56 -1.14 1.79
C ILE A 208 -10.61 -2.26 1.74
N THR A 209 -11.85 -1.95 1.36
CA THR A 209 -12.91 -2.96 1.26
C THR A 209 -12.66 -3.95 0.12
N LEU A 210 -12.00 -3.55 -0.97
CA LEU A 210 -11.58 -4.45 -2.05
C LEU A 210 -10.54 -5.47 -1.57
N VAL A 211 -9.58 -5.10 -0.72
CA VAL A 211 -8.62 -6.08 -0.16
C VAL A 211 -9.31 -7.04 0.79
N ASP A 212 -10.24 -6.56 1.62
CA ASP A 212 -11.06 -7.43 2.49
C ASP A 212 -11.86 -8.44 1.67
N PHE A 213 -12.44 -7.99 0.56
CA PHE A 213 -13.15 -8.85 -0.36
C PHE A 213 -12.20 -9.86 -1.02
N HIS A 214 -11.00 -9.46 -1.46
CA HIS A 214 -10.02 -10.36 -2.09
C HIS A 214 -9.74 -11.62 -1.26
N ASP A 215 -9.44 -11.46 0.02
CA ASP A 215 -9.09 -12.60 0.88
C ASP A 215 -10.25 -13.60 1.03
N SER A 216 -11.48 -13.09 1.19
CA SER A 216 -12.68 -13.92 1.24
C SER A 216 -13.05 -14.53 -0.12
N MET A 217 -12.82 -13.79 -1.21
CA MET A 217 -13.03 -14.23 -2.58
C MET A 217 -12.10 -15.40 -2.90
N GLU A 218 -10.80 -15.33 -2.56
CA GLU A 218 -9.86 -16.42 -2.84
C GLU A 218 -10.28 -17.74 -2.19
N LYS A 219 -10.93 -17.73 -1.02
CA LYS A 219 -11.50 -18.96 -0.41
C LYS A 219 -12.60 -19.59 -1.28
N VAL A 220 -13.46 -18.77 -1.88
CA VAL A 220 -14.48 -19.21 -2.84
C VAL A 220 -13.81 -19.74 -4.11
N LEU A 221 -12.80 -19.04 -4.61
CA LEU A 221 -12.03 -19.46 -5.79
C LEU A 221 -11.31 -20.80 -5.56
N ASP A 222 -10.78 -21.05 -4.37
CA ASP A 222 -10.16 -22.33 -4.01
C ASP A 222 -11.16 -23.48 -4.11
N GLY A 223 -12.39 -23.29 -3.60
CA GLY A 223 -13.47 -24.28 -3.75
C GLY A 223 -13.84 -24.49 -5.21
N ALA A 224 -14.01 -23.39 -5.96
CA ALA A 224 -14.40 -23.43 -7.35
C ALA A 224 -13.35 -24.12 -8.24
N ASN A 225 -12.07 -23.82 -8.05
CA ASN A 225 -10.95 -24.43 -8.77
C ASN A 225 -10.77 -25.92 -8.42
N ALA A 226 -11.08 -26.30 -7.17
CA ALA A 226 -11.11 -27.69 -6.75
C ALA A 226 -12.37 -28.45 -7.20
N LYS A 227 -13.31 -27.80 -7.92
CA LYS A 227 -14.63 -28.33 -8.29
C LYS A 227 -15.47 -28.78 -7.08
N ASP A 228 -15.19 -28.20 -5.91
CA ASP A 228 -15.84 -28.51 -4.64
C ASP A 228 -17.01 -27.54 -4.40
N ALA A 229 -18.19 -27.95 -4.86
CA ALA A 229 -19.42 -27.18 -4.71
C ALA A 229 -19.79 -26.93 -3.24
N ALA A 230 -19.49 -27.88 -2.34
CA ALA A 230 -19.80 -27.73 -0.92
C ALA A 230 -18.91 -26.65 -0.28
N LYS A 231 -17.62 -26.62 -0.60
CA LYS A 231 -16.70 -25.57 -0.14
C LYS A 231 -17.08 -24.19 -0.69
N VAL A 232 -17.48 -24.11 -1.96
CA VAL A 232 -17.99 -22.85 -2.56
C VAL A 232 -19.18 -22.34 -1.76
N ILE A 233 -20.19 -23.19 -1.54
CA ILE A 233 -21.40 -22.80 -0.79
C ILE A 233 -21.05 -22.37 0.63
N ALA A 234 -20.16 -23.09 1.31
CA ALA A 234 -19.77 -22.80 2.68
C ALA A 234 -18.96 -21.50 2.86
N THR A 235 -18.23 -21.07 1.83
CA THR A 235 -17.37 -19.86 1.88
C THR A 235 -18.01 -18.63 1.24
N TYR A 236 -19.11 -18.81 0.50
CA TYR A 236 -19.80 -17.74 -0.21
C TYR A 236 -20.27 -16.62 0.70
N ASP A 237 -20.92 -16.93 1.83
CA ASP A 237 -21.54 -15.92 2.69
C ASP A 237 -20.50 -14.92 3.23
N GLU A 238 -19.28 -15.39 3.53
CA GLU A 238 -18.17 -14.52 3.93
C GLU A 238 -17.82 -13.54 2.79
N ALA A 239 -17.60 -14.05 1.58
CA ALA A 239 -17.26 -13.25 0.41
C ALA A 239 -18.38 -12.26 0.03
N ASN A 240 -19.63 -12.70 0.10
CA ASN A 240 -20.81 -11.89 -0.16
C ASN A 240 -20.89 -10.69 0.79
N ASN A 241 -20.69 -10.92 2.09
CA ASN A 241 -20.72 -9.87 3.09
C ASN A 241 -19.59 -8.84 2.88
N LYS A 242 -18.41 -9.28 2.46
CA LYS A 242 -17.31 -8.36 2.11
C LYS A 242 -17.58 -7.59 0.83
N LEU A 243 -18.18 -8.22 -0.18
CA LEU A 243 -18.56 -7.54 -1.42
C LEU A 243 -19.67 -6.50 -1.19
N LEU A 244 -20.61 -6.73 -0.26
CA LEU A 244 -21.59 -5.71 0.13
C LEU A 244 -20.92 -4.44 0.70
N ALA A 245 -19.83 -4.58 1.46
CA ALA A 245 -19.06 -3.44 1.93
C ALA A 245 -18.35 -2.70 0.79
N VAL A 246 -17.90 -3.41 -0.25
CA VAL A 246 -17.37 -2.79 -1.47
C VAL A 246 -18.48 -2.02 -2.20
N GLU A 247 -19.67 -2.61 -2.35
CA GLU A 247 -20.83 -2.00 -3.01
C GLU A 247 -21.34 -0.75 -2.30
N GLN A 248 -21.17 -0.65 -0.97
CA GLN A 248 -21.47 0.55 -0.21
C GLN A 248 -20.51 1.72 -0.56
N GLU A 249 -19.25 1.42 -0.87
CA GLU A 249 -18.24 2.41 -1.22
C GLU A 249 -18.30 2.78 -2.71
N ALA A 250 -18.56 1.82 -3.59
CA ALA A 250 -18.82 2.04 -5.01
C ALA A 250 -19.71 0.95 -5.59
N ASN A 251 -20.72 1.35 -6.36
CA ASN A 251 -21.68 0.42 -6.94
C ASN A 251 -21.84 0.57 -8.46
N ASP A 252 -20.75 0.89 -9.15
CA ASP A 252 -20.76 1.06 -10.60
C ASP A 252 -20.72 -0.26 -11.36
N VAL A 253 -20.75 -0.17 -12.69
CA VAL A 253 -20.81 -1.31 -13.62
C VAL A 253 -19.68 -2.32 -13.35
N GLU A 254 -18.47 -1.88 -12.99
CA GLU A 254 -17.37 -2.82 -12.77
C GLU A 254 -17.55 -3.63 -11.48
N ILE A 255 -18.06 -3.00 -10.41
CA ILE A 255 -18.39 -3.70 -9.15
C ILE A 255 -19.59 -4.62 -9.35
N GLN A 256 -20.60 -4.20 -10.11
CA GLN A 256 -21.75 -5.03 -10.45
C GLN A 256 -21.37 -6.27 -11.29
N VAL A 257 -20.33 -6.19 -12.11
CA VAL A 257 -19.77 -7.37 -12.79
C VAL A 257 -19.13 -8.34 -11.79
N ILE A 258 -18.39 -7.85 -10.79
CA ILE A 258 -17.81 -8.70 -9.72
C ILE A 258 -18.93 -9.39 -8.93
N ARG A 259 -19.98 -8.65 -8.56
CA ARG A 259 -21.20 -9.18 -7.92
C ARG A 259 -21.82 -10.30 -8.72
N LYS A 260 -22.13 -10.03 -9.99
CA LYS A 260 -22.72 -11.02 -10.88
C LYS A 260 -21.87 -12.30 -10.93
N ASN A 261 -20.56 -12.16 -11.09
CA ASN A 261 -19.65 -13.31 -11.18
C ASN A 261 -19.62 -14.11 -9.87
N LEU A 262 -19.60 -13.46 -8.71
CA LEU A 262 -19.66 -14.14 -7.41
C LEU A 262 -20.96 -14.92 -7.23
N ASP A 263 -22.10 -14.30 -7.56
CA ASP A 263 -23.42 -14.91 -7.46
C ASP A 263 -23.56 -16.09 -8.45
N GLU A 264 -22.96 -15.97 -9.66
CA GLU A 264 -22.95 -17.03 -10.67
C GLU A 264 -22.12 -18.25 -10.23
N ILE A 265 -20.99 -18.05 -9.55
CA ILE A 265 -20.23 -19.16 -8.93
C ILE A 265 -21.11 -19.92 -7.92
N LEU A 266 -21.86 -19.21 -7.07
CA LEU A 266 -22.79 -19.86 -6.14
C LEU A 266 -23.87 -20.64 -6.86
N GLN A 267 -24.47 -20.06 -7.91
CA GLN A 267 -25.52 -20.73 -8.66
C GLN A 267 -25.01 -22.00 -9.33
N LEU A 268 -23.82 -21.96 -9.95
CA LEU A 268 -23.17 -23.14 -10.53
C LEU A 268 -22.92 -24.23 -9.48
N ALA A 269 -22.50 -23.86 -8.27
CA ALA A 269 -22.30 -24.80 -7.18
C ALA A 269 -23.62 -25.43 -6.71
N LYS A 270 -24.68 -24.63 -6.56
CA LYS A 270 -26.03 -25.12 -6.22
C LYS A 270 -26.63 -26.02 -7.30
N ASP A 271 -26.37 -25.72 -8.56
CA ASP A 271 -26.81 -26.50 -9.73
C ASP A 271 -26.00 -27.79 -9.95
N GLY A 272 -24.92 -28.01 -9.17
CA GLY A 272 -24.03 -29.16 -9.35
C GLY A 272 -23.18 -29.09 -10.63
N LYS A 273 -23.01 -27.90 -11.23
CA LYS A 273 -22.25 -27.67 -12.46
C LYS A 273 -20.75 -27.50 -12.17
N SER A 274 -20.16 -28.45 -11.46
CA SER A 274 -18.80 -28.32 -10.91
C SER A 274 -17.72 -28.14 -11.98
N ASP A 275 -17.94 -28.59 -13.22
CA ASP A 275 -17.00 -28.40 -14.34
C ASP A 275 -16.92 -26.95 -14.84
N GLN A 276 -17.93 -26.13 -14.57
CA GLN A 276 -17.97 -24.72 -14.99
C GLN A 276 -17.38 -23.78 -13.92
N LEU A 277 -17.22 -24.26 -12.68
CA LEU A 277 -16.72 -23.47 -11.55
C LEU A 277 -15.32 -22.86 -11.80
N PRO A 278 -14.30 -23.60 -12.30
CA PRO A 278 -12.97 -23.01 -12.49
C PRO A 278 -12.96 -21.88 -13.53
N THR A 279 -13.76 -21.99 -14.59
CA THR A 279 -13.85 -20.93 -15.62
C THR A 279 -14.43 -19.65 -15.02
N MET A 280 -15.54 -19.75 -14.28
CA MET A 280 -16.17 -18.59 -13.65
C MET A 280 -15.29 -18.00 -12.54
N ALA A 281 -14.55 -18.84 -11.81
CA ALA A 281 -13.54 -18.39 -10.85
C ALA A 281 -12.44 -17.54 -11.52
N GLY A 282 -11.96 -17.95 -12.69
CA GLY A 282 -11.02 -17.18 -13.50
C GLY A 282 -11.57 -15.82 -13.94
N GLU A 283 -12.84 -15.75 -14.33
CA GLU A 283 -13.50 -14.51 -14.71
C GLU A 283 -13.66 -13.54 -13.52
N LEU A 284 -14.12 -14.05 -12.37
CA LEU A 284 -14.22 -13.27 -11.14
C LEU A 284 -12.86 -12.65 -10.76
N LYS A 285 -11.80 -13.47 -10.73
CA LYS A 285 -10.44 -13.00 -10.39
C LYS A 285 -9.95 -11.93 -11.36
N LYS A 286 -10.14 -12.13 -12.66
CA LYS A 286 -9.75 -11.15 -13.70
C LYS A 286 -10.45 -9.81 -13.51
N ASN A 287 -11.76 -9.82 -13.28
CA ASN A 287 -12.55 -8.60 -13.11
C ASN A 287 -12.21 -7.87 -11.81
N PHE A 288 -11.99 -8.63 -10.72
CA PHE A 288 -11.49 -8.08 -9.47
C PHE A 288 -10.13 -7.38 -9.66
N VAL A 289 -9.14 -8.05 -10.25
CA VAL A 289 -7.80 -7.49 -10.47
C VAL A 289 -7.86 -6.20 -11.30
N LYS A 290 -8.74 -6.14 -12.31
CA LYS A 290 -8.93 -4.92 -13.11
C LYS A 290 -9.37 -3.74 -12.25
N VAL A 291 -10.39 -3.92 -11.40
CA VAL A 291 -10.89 -2.86 -10.51
C VAL A 291 -9.83 -2.49 -9.48
N TYR A 292 -9.21 -3.49 -8.85
CA TYR A 292 -8.21 -3.29 -7.82
C TYR A 292 -6.97 -2.53 -8.31
N LEU A 293 -6.48 -2.82 -9.52
CA LEU A 293 -5.30 -2.12 -10.05
C LEU A 293 -5.58 -0.66 -10.42
N ILE A 294 -6.83 -0.31 -10.73
CA ILE A 294 -7.22 1.04 -11.13
C ILE A 294 -7.63 1.89 -9.91
N ARG A 295 -8.26 1.27 -8.91
CA ARG A 295 -8.99 1.96 -7.84
C ARG A 295 -8.56 1.57 -6.42
N GLY A 296 -7.72 0.53 -6.30
CA GLY A 296 -6.99 0.15 -5.09
C GLY A 296 -5.74 1.00 -4.93
#